data_AF-A0AAJ1MEC3-F1
#
_entry.id   AF-A0AAJ1MEC3-F1
#
_cell.length_a   1.000
_cell.length_b   1.000
_cell.length_c   1.000
_cell.angle_alpha   90.00
_cell.angle_beta   90.00
_cell.angle_gamma   90.00
#
_symmetry.space_group_name_H-M   'P 1'
#
loop_
_entity.id
_entity.type
_entity.pdbx_description
1 polymer ?
#
loop_
_entity_poly.entity_id
_entity_poly.type
_entity_poly.pdbx_seq_one_letter_code
_entity_poly.pdbx_strand_id
1 'polypeptide(L)'
;MRREDLQLRQLAKTGDTEACLKLGEAYLTGSPGIAKNTSIGISYLRLAIPKAEQRVASCLAKNLSLRELISEDLAFALRQAAEVDEIARLKLSAWHFLRCEPDMGISWLRRCQTRLIESNAIDSQIPSVSKILESLYALRVINPKDVSYVIESEARSALDENRLDKSIQMISMLSMSCRSVALDPVFHQLICDIVAYAEKFRRDLGCLSKSMIEQSLERCSANGDLNACHILGRSLAGYPCGHLPADRLVRSQNLRKSVALLLRCADAGMSIAWLHLFRICSDYRSSVANPTMAKFCLEKAAKHGIVEAERCLGIIILRESLDIDSMATGMKLLHSSAHKGDSLAKTLLCSFVLPVSGLEEDAEAAILEIQSVTPMLAMRLRLARAFGLTKLEALSMNITTTIRPWGLVLEKNTLVAKGKLSEPRVIPATSTYAMNCLDIASALFTSNSLESTIFEGSLRARSLQLRRLLQKLHVQEKIFFSSASSQERESTRVGAKWAKVQKEILKESF
;
A
#
# COMPACT_ATOMS: atom_id res chain seq x y z
N MET A 1 -47.01 -34.39 -19.32
CA MET A 1 -45.75 -35.12 -19.60
C MET A 1 -46.10 -36.41 -20.33
N ARG A 2 -45.43 -36.72 -21.44
CA ARG A 2 -45.72 -37.92 -22.25
C ARG A 2 -45.11 -39.16 -21.56
N ARG A 3 -45.68 -40.35 -21.78
CA ARG A 3 -45.15 -41.62 -21.20
C ARG A 3 -43.71 -41.89 -21.65
N GLU A 4 -43.37 -41.46 -22.87
CA GLU A 4 -42.04 -41.55 -23.47
C GLU A 4 -41.00 -40.73 -22.67
N ASP A 5 -41.35 -39.54 -22.16
CA ASP A 5 -40.44 -38.70 -21.36
C ASP A 5 -40.08 -39.35 -20.01
N LEU A 6 -41.03 -40.09 -19.41
CA LEU A 6 -40.81 -40.79 -18.15
C LEU A 6 -39.92 -42.02 -18.33
N GLN A 7 -40.09 -42.75 -19.43
CA GLN A 7 -39.23 -43.87 -19.80
C GLN A 7 -37.81 -43.41 -20.11
N LEU A 8 -37.65 -42.31 -20.87
CA LEU A 8 -36.34 -41.71 -21.15
C LEU A 8 -35.62 -41.30 -19.86
N ARG A 9 -36.32 -40.72 -18.86
CA ARG A 9 -35.72 -40.37 -17.57
C ARG A 9 -35.28 -41.60 -16.76
N GLN A 10 -36.02 -42.69 -16.83
CA GLN A 10 -35.63 -43.94 -16.19
C GLN A 10 -34.37 -44.54 -16.85
N LEU A 11 -34.33 -44.55 -18.19
CA LEU A 11 -33.19 -45.06 -18.96
C LEU A 11 -31.92 -44.21 -18.79
N ALA A 12 -32.06 -42.88 -18.71
CA ALA A 12 -30.94 -42.00 -18.42
C ALA A 12 -30.39 -42.17 -17.00
N LYS A 13 -31.26 -42.43 -16.00
CA LYS A 13 -30.81 -42.78 -14.64
C LYS A 13 -30.06 -44.11 -14.58
N THR A 14 -30.39 -45.05 -15.48
CA THR A 14 -29.64 -46.31 -15.61
C THR A 14 -28.33 -46.16 -16.40
N GLY A 15 -27.99 -44.95 -16.88
CA GLY A 15 -26.72 -44.66 -17.55
C GLY A 15 -26.68 -45.01 -19.04
N ASP A 16 -27.85 -45.11 -19.68
CA ASP A 16 -27.94 -45.29 -21.13
C ASP A 16 -27.51 -44.01 -21.86
N THR A 17 -26.54 -44.14 -22.76
CA THR A 17 -25.88 -43.02 -23.44
C THR A 17 -26.83 -42.28 -24.37
N GLU A 18 -27.72 -42.98 -25.07
CA GLU A 18 -28.64 -42.35 -26.02
C GLU A 18 -29.77 -41.61 -25.30
N ALA A 19 -30.26 -42.17 -24.20
CA ALA A 19 -31.25 -41.53 -23.35
C ALA A 19 -30.69 -40.26 -22.68
N CYS A 20 -29.44 -40.30 -22.19
CA CYS A 20 -28.76 -39.14 -21.63
C CYS A 20 -28.54 -38.01 -22.65
N LEU A 21 -28.14 -38.34 -23.90
CA LEU A 21 -27.98 -37.36 -24.97
C LEU A 21 -29.31 -36.69 -25.35
N LYS A 22 -30.35 -37.49 -25.59
CA LYS A 22 -31.69 -36.99 -25.97
C LYS A 22 -32.33 -36.14 -24.87
N LEU A 23 -32.22 -36.55 -23.60
CA LEU A 23 -32.71 -35.74 -22.49
C LEU A 23 -31.89 -34.47 -22.29
N GLY A 24 -30.56 -34.58 -22.36
CA GLY A 24 -29.66 -33.43 -22.28
C GLY A 24 -30.03 -32.36 -23.30
N GLU A 25 -30.17 -32.76 -24.57
CA GLU A 25 -30.60 -31.87 -25.66
C GLU A 25 -32.01 -31.31 -25.43
N ALA A 26 -32.96 -32.12 -24.96
CA ALA A 26 -34.33 -31.70 -24.67
C ALA A 26 -34.40 -30.64 -23.54
N TYR A 27 -33.56 -30.77 -22.51
CA TYR A 27 -33.43 -29.78 -21.43
C TYR A 27 -32.70 -28.49 -21.88
N LEU A 28 -31.76 -28.58 -22.83
CA LEU A 28 -31.05 -27.42 -23.37
C LEU A 28 -31.90 -26.60 -24.36
N THR A 29 -32.69 -27.27 -25.19
CA THR A 29 -33.51 -26.64 -26.25
C THR A 29 -34.91 -26.23 -25.79
N GLY A 30 -35.47 -26.90 -24.77
CA GLY A 30 -36.83 -26.64 -24.27
C GLY A 30 -37.91 -27.31 -25.12
N SER A 31 -37.85 -28.64 -25.23
CA SER A 31 -38.81 -29.46 -26.00
C SER A 31 -40.24 -29.47 -25.39
N PRO A 32 -41.30 -29.78 -26.18
CA PRO A 32 -42.68 -29.77 -25.67
C PRO A 32 -42.89 -30.79 -24.54
N GLY A 33 -42.99 -30.30 -23.31
CA GLY A 33 -43.15 -31.11 -22.09
C GLY A 33 -41.98 -31.01 -21.10
N ILE A 34 -40.86 -30.40 -21.50
CA ILE A 34 -39.67 -30.19 -20.68
C ILE A 34 -39.27 -28.72 -20.73
N ALA A 35 -39.33 -28.04 -19.59
CA ALA A 35 -38.87 -26.65 -19.49
C ALA A 35 -37.35 -26.57 -19.71
N LYS A 36 -36.89 -25.53 -20.42
CA LYS A 36 -35.47 -25.28 -20.64
C LYS A 36 -34.75 -25.12 -19.29
N ASN A 37 -33.78 -25.99 -19.01
CA ASN A 37 -32.93 -25.90 -17.83
C ASN A 37 -31.51 -26.35 -18.18
N THR A 38 -30.60 -25.38 -18.26
CA THR A 38 -29.20 -25.58 -18.66
C THR A 38 -28.45 -26.48 -17.68
N SER A 39 -28.59 -26.24 -16.37
CA SER A 39 -27.90 -26.99 -15.32
C SER A 39 -28.25 -28.49 -15.33
N ILE A 40 -29.54 -28.82 -15.50
CA ILE A 40 -30.01 -30.21 -15.56
C ILE A 40 -29.61 -30.86 -16.89
N GLY A 41 -29.67 -30.13 -18.00
CA GLY A 41 -29.20 -30.63 -19.29
C GLY A 41 -27.71 -31.00 -19.25
N ILE A 42 -26.87 -30.15 -18.66
CA ILE A 42 -25.43 -30.38 -18.53
C ILE A 42 -25.14 -31.58 -17.62
N SER A 43 -25.87 -31.77 -16.52
CA SER A 43 -25.63 -32.90 -15.61
C SER A 43 -25.90 -34.26 -16.28
N TYR A 44 -26.97 -34.37 -17.08
CA TYR A 44 -27.24 -35.59 -17.86
C TYR A 44 -26.19 -35.81 -18.96
N LEU A 45 -25.71 -34.75 -19.60
CA LEU A 45 -24.66 -34.84 -20.61
C LEU A 45 -23.30 -35.22 -20.00
N ARG A 46 -22.99 -34.77 -18.78
CA ARG A 46 -21.76 -35.16 -18.06
C ARG A 46 -21.68 -36.66 -17.79
N LEU A 47 -22.82 -37.32 -17.52
CA LEU A 47 -22.88 -38.78 -17.35
C LEU A 47 -22.55 -39.56 -18.64
N ALA A 48 -22.76 -38.94 -19.81
CA ALA A 48 -22.53 -39.56 -21.11
C ALA A 48 -21.12 -39.31 -21.70
N ILE A 49 -20.32 -38.41 -21.10
CA ILE A 49 -18.94 -38.09 -21.54
C ILE A 49 -18.05 -39.34 -21.73
N PRO A 50 -17.95 -40.30 -20.78
CA PRO A 50 -16.97 -41.38 -20.89
C PRO A 50 -17.24 -42.36 -22.04
N LYS A 51 -18.45 -42.38 -22.60
CA LYS A 51 -18.85 -43.31 -23.66
C LYS A 51 -19.12 -42.65 -25.01
N ALA A 52 -19.42 -41.34 -25.04
CA ALA A 52 -19.85 -40.63 -26.23
C ALA A 52 -19.33 -39.18 -26.29
N GLU A 53 -18.07 -38.99 -25.92
CA GLU A 53 -17.42 -37.68 -25.76
C GLU A 53 -17.63 -36.71 -26.94
N GLN A 54 -17.35 -37.15 -28.18
CA GLN A 54 -17.52 -36.31 -29.38
C GLN A 54 -18.98 -35.89 -29.64
N ARG A 55 -19.94 -36.79 -29.40
CA ARG A 55 -21.37 -36.51 -29.59
C ARG A 55 -21.87 -35.54 -28.52
N VAL A 56 -21.48 -35.75 -27.26
CA VAL A 56 -21.77 -34.83 -26.16
C VAL A 56 -21.21 -33.43 -26.45
N ALA A 57 -19.95 -33.36 -26.89
CA ALA A 57 -19.28 -32.12 -27.26
C ALA A 57 -20.05 -31.36 -28.36
N SER A 58 -20.47 -32.06 -29.43
CA SER A 58 -21.26 -31.48 -30.52
C SER A 58 -22.61 -30.92 -30.04
N CYS A 59 -23.33 -31.65 -29.19
CA CYS A 59 -24.61 -31.23 -28.62
C CYS A 59 -24.45 -29.99 -27.72
N LEU A 60 -23.40 -29.95 -26.89
CA LEU A 60 -23.10 -28.80 -26.03
C LEU A 60 -22.74 -27.56 -26.86
N ALA A 61 -21.83 -27.69 -27.82
CA ALA A 61 -21.36 -26.58 -28.62
C ALA A 61 -22.45 -25.98 -29.53
N LYS A 62 -23.40 -26.79 -30.01
CA LYS A 62 -24.55 -26.31 -30.79
C LYS A 62 -25.55 -25.55 -29.94
N ASN A 63 -25.95 -26.12 -28.81
CA ASN A 63 -27.11 -25.66 -28.04
C ASN A 63 -26.79 -24.62 -26.96
N LEU A 64 -25.53 -24.52 -26.51
CA LEU A 64 -25.10 -23.53 -25.52
C LEU A 64 -24.48 -22.30 -26.17
N SER A 65 -24.71 -21.14 -25.55
CA SER A 65 -24.01 -19.89 -25.87
C SER A 65 -22.55 -19.93 -25.39
N LEU A 66 -21.71 -19.07 -25.96
CA LEU A 66 -20.29 -18.97 -25.60
C LEU A 66 -20.12 -18.59 -24.11
N ARG A 67 -21.03 -17.76 -23.59
CA ARG A 67 -21.12 -17.42 -22.17
C ARG A 67 -21.37 -18.65 -21.29
N GLU A 68 -22.38 -19.45 -21.62
CA GLU A 68 -22.75 -20.64 -20.83
C GLU A 68 -21.65 -21.71 -20.85
N LEU A 69 -20.94 -21.84 -21.97
CA LEU A 69 -19.80 -22.76 -22.08
C LEU A 69 -18.64 -22.35 -21.17
N ILE A 70 -18.37 -21.05 -21.04
CA ILE A 70 -17.29 -20.54 -20.19
C ILE A 70 -17.70 -20.56 -18.72
N SER A 71 -18.93 -20.19 -18.38
CA SER A 71 -19.39 -20.20 -16.98
C SER A 71 -19.42 -21.59 -16.34
N GLU A 72 -19.51 -22.65 -17.15
CA GLU A 72 -19.60 -24.04 -16.70
C GLU A 72 -18.29 -24.84 -16.93
N ASP A 73 -17.20 -24.14 -17.26
CA ASP A 73 -15.87 -24.70 -17.55
C ASP A 73 -15.86 -25.78 -18.67
N LEU A 74 -16.74 -25.64 -19.66
CA LEU A 74 -16.91 -26.59 -20.77
C LEU A 74 -16.05 -26.25 -22.00
N ALA A 75 -14.93 -25.56 -21.80
CA ALA A 75 -14.01 -25.18 -22.87
C ALA A 75 -13.44 -26.40 -23.64
N PHE A 76 -13.29 -27.54 -22.97
CA PHE A 76 -12.83 -28.78 -23.61
C PHE A 76 -13.84 -29.27 -24.68
N ALA A 77 -15.14 -29.19 -24.37
CA ALA A 77 -16.22 -29.63 -25.26
C ALA A 77 -16.25 -28.78 -26.53
N LEU A 78 -15.98 -27.48 -26.42
CA LEU A 78 -15.88 -26.60 -27.58
C LEU A 78 -14.70 -26.97 -28.50
N ARG A 79 -13.54 -27.32 -27.94
CA ARG A 79 -12.36 -27.75 -28.70
C ARG A 79 -12.60 -29.04 -29.46
N GLN A 80 -13.23 -30.02 -28.82
CA GLN A 80 -13.56 -31.30 -29.44
C GLN A 80 -14.65 -31.16 -30.51
N ALA A 81 -15.69 -30.37 -30.24
CA ALA A 81 -16.75 -30.12 -31.21
C ALA A 81 -16.25 -29.39 -32.46
N ALA A 82 -15.24 -28.53 -32.33
CA ALA A 82 -14.65 -27.79 -33.45
C ALA A 82 -13.97 -28.70 -34.49
N GLU A 83 -13.62 -29.94 -34.17
CA GLU A 83 -13.10 -30.86 -35.19
C GLU A 83 -14.19 -31.25 -36.21
N VAL A 84 -15.42 -31.41 -35.75
CA VAL A 84 -16.53 -31.97 -36.56
C VAL A 84 -17.51 -30.88 -37.03
N ASP A 85 -17.89 -29.97 -36.15
CA ASP A 85 -18.97 -29.00 -36.39
C ASP A 85 -18.45 -27.60 -36.76
N GLU A 86 -19.04 -27.01 -37.80
CA GLU A 86 -18.69 -25.67 -38.26
C GLU A 86 -19.09 -24.56 -37.27
N ILE A 87 -20.27 -24.65 -36.66
CA ILE A 87 -20.73 -23.68 -35.65
C ILE A 87 -19.78 -23.67 -34.44
N ALA A 88 -19.27 -24.84 -34.05
CA ALA A 88 -18.29 -24.95 -32.98
C ALA A 88 -16.94 -24.33 -33.36
N ARG A 89 -16.47 -24.50 -34.62
CA ARG A 89 -15.27 -23.81 -35.13
C ARG A 89 -15.44 -22.29 -35.10
N LEU A 90 -16.61 -21.78 -35.52
CA LEU A 90 -16.91 -20.35 -35.49
C LEU A 90 -16.90 -19.80 -34.06
N LYS A 91 -17.56 -20.49 -33.11
CA LYS A 91 -17.53 -20.12 -31.69
C LYS A 91 -16.11 -20.16 -31.11
N LEU A 92 -15.33 -21.20 -31.42
CA LEU A 92 -13.96 -21.35 -30.94
C LEU A 92 -13.03 -20.27 -31.51
N SER A 93 -13.17 -19.97 -32.80
CA SER A 93 -12.39 -18.90 -33.43
C SER A 93 -12.69 -17.55 -32.78
N ALA A 94 -13.97 -17.27 -32.52
CA ALA A 94 -14.39 -16.07 -31.82
C ALA A 94 -13.79 -16.00 -30.41
N TRP A 95 -13.82 -17.09 -29.66
CA TRP A 95 -13.22 -17.15 -28.33
C TRP A 95 -11.72 -16.79 -28.38
N HIS A 96 -10.95 -17.32 -29.32
CA HIS A 96 -9.54 -16.96 -29.48
C HIS A 96 -9.33 -15.49 -29.86
N PHE A 97 -10.19 -14.90 -30.68
CA PHE A 97 -10.13 -13.46 -30.96
C PHE A 97 -10.41 -12.61 -29.72
N LEU A 98 -11.36 -13.03 -28.87
CA LEU A 98 -11.66 -12.36 -27.60
C LEU A 98 -10.50 -12.47 -26.59
N ARG A 99 -9.69 -13.53 -26.65
CA ARG A 99 -8.46 -13.71 -25.86
C ARG A 99 -7.22 -13.02 -26.42
N CYS A 100 -7.37 -12.28 -27.53
CA CYS A 100 -6.26 -11.66 -28.26
C CYS A 100 -5.23 -12.67 -28.79
N GLU A 101 -5.68 -13.85 -29.24
CA GLU A 101 -4.88 -14.89 -29.90
C GLU A 101 -5.28 -15.00 -31.40
N PRO A 102 -4.92 -14.00 -32.25
CA PRO A 102 -5.44 -13.91 -33.61
C PRO A 102 -5.00 -15.08 -34.50
N ASP A 103 -3.78 -15.58 -34.33
CA ASP A 103 -3.23 -16.66 -35.16
C ASP A 103 -4.05 -17.94 -35.02
N MET A 104 -4.39 -18.29 -33.77
CA MET A 104 -5.25 -19.43 -33.46
C MET A 104 -6.66 -19.22 -34.01
N GLY A 105 -7.24 -18.03 -33.79
CA GLY A 105 -8.56 -17.68 -34.34
C GLY A 105 -8.63 -17.81 -35.86
N ILE A 106 -7.63 -17.28 -36.58
CA ILE A 106 -7.54 -17.34 -38.04
C ILE A 106 -7.37 -18.79 -38.52
N SER A 107 -6.55 -19.59 -37.82
CA SER A 107 -6.33 -21.00 -38.20
C SER A 107 -7.63 -21.81 -38.21
N TRP A 108 -8.53 -21.55 -37.26
CA TRP A 108 -9.83 -22.20 -37.16
C TRP A 108 -10.85 -21.62 -38.13
N LEU A 109 -10.84 -20.30 -38.36
CA LEU A 109 -11.69 -19.66 -39.38
C LEU A 109 -11.38 -20.19 -40.79
N ARG A 110 -10.11 -20.42 -41.13
CA ARG A 110 -9.71 -20.99 -42.44
C ARG A 110 -10.28 -22.38 -42.69
N ARG A 111 -10.65 -23.12 -41.64
CA ARG A 111 -11.24 -24.46 -41.71
C ARG A 111 -12.77 -24.42 -41.83
N CYS A 112 -13.39 -23.25 -41.78
CA CYS A 112 -14.83 -23.09 -42.01
C CYS A 112 -15.15 -22.98 -43.51
N GLN A 113 -16.29 -23.54 -43.91
CA GLN A 113 -16.79 -23.47 -45.28
C GLN A 113 -17.58 -22.16 -45.52
N THR A 114 -18.16 -21.57 -44.46
CA THR A 114 -18.76 -20.24 -44.49
C THR A 114 -17.71 -19.19 -44.83
N ARG A 115 -17.82 -18.60 -46.02
CA ARG A 115 -16.98 -17.47 -46.47
C ARG A 115 -17.33 -16.20 -45.71
N LEU A 116 -16.80 -16.07 -44.50
CA LEU A 116 -16.87 -14.84 -43.70
C LEU A 116 -15.85 -13.80 -44.14
N ILE A 117 -14.83 -14.22 -44.89
CA ILE A 117 -13.74 -13.39 -45.37
C ILE A 117 -13.68 -13.58 -46.89
N GLU A 118 -13.86 -12.49 -47.65
CA GLU A 118 -13.61 -12.51 -49.09
C GLU A 118 -12.14 -12.91 -49.30
N SER A 119 -11.93 -13.99 -50.04
CA SER A 119 -10.63 -14.64 -50.25
C SER A 119 -9.54 -13.73 -50.84
N ASN A 120 -9.90 -12.55 -51.33
CA ASN A 120 -8.98 -11.63 -52.01
C ASN A 120 -8.35 -10.57 -51.10
N ALA A 121 -8.79 -10.44 -49.83
CA ALA A 121 -8.19 -9.48 -48.88
C ALA A 121 -7.08 -10.10 -48.01
N ILE A 122 -6.96 -11.44 -48.02
CA ILE A 122 -6.20 -12.20 -47.02
C ILE A 122 -4.68 -12.15 -47.25
N ASP A 123 -4.23 -11.89 -48.48
CA ASP A 123 -2.80 -11.86 -48.81
C ASP A 123 -2.15 -10.48 -48.67
N SER A 124 -2.92 -9.41 -48.38
CA SER A 124 -2.33 -8.07 -48.21
C SER A 124 -2.71 -7.32 -46.92
N GLN A 125 -3.85 -7.60 -46.28
CA GLN A 125 -4.20 -6.98 -44.99
C GLN A 125 -5.06 -7.92 -44.13
N ILE A 126 -4.53 -8.38 -42.99
CA ILE A 126 -5.31 -9.12 -41.98
C ILE A 126 -6.52 -8.26 -41.58
N PRO A 127 -7.77 -8.72 -41.78
CA PRO A 127 -8.95 -7.93 -41.42
C PRO A 127 -8.94 -7.62 -39.92
N SER A 128 -9.25 -6.36 -39.56
CA SER A 128 -9.28 -5.95 -38.16
C SER A 128 -10.24 -6.84 -37.37
N VAL A 129 -9.83 -7.26 -36.17
CA VAL A 129 -10.62 -8.17 -35.30
C VAL A 129 -12.04 -7.64 -35.06
N SER A 130 -12.23 -6.31 -35.09
CA SER A 130 -13.56 -5.67 -35.06
C SER A 130 -14.49 -6.12 -36.19
N LYS A 131 -14.00 -6.19 -37.43
CA LYS A 131 -14.79 -6.61 -38.61
C LYS A 131 -15.15 -8.10 -38.55
N ILE A 132 -14.23 -8.92 -38.02
CA ILE A 132 -14.47 -10.35 -37.81
C ILE A 132 -15.59 -10.53 -36.77
N LEU A 133 -15.53 -9.81 -35.65
CA LEU A 133 -16.59 -9.87 -34.63
C LEU A 133 -17.94 -9.35 -35.16
N GLU A 134 -17.95 -8.28 -35.96
CA GLU A 134 -19.16 -7.77 -36.64
C GLU A 134 -19.80 -8.84 -37.53
N SER A 135 -18.98 -9.58 -38.30
CA SER A 135 -19.48 -10.67 -39.15
C SER A 135 -20.05 -11.84 -38.33
N LEU A 136 -19.45 -12.14 -37.17
CA LEU A 136 -19.93 -13.20 -36.26
C LEU A 136 -21.23 -12.81 -35.53
N TYR A 137 -21.42 -11.51 -35.24
CA TYR A 137 -22.70 -10.98 -34.76
C TYR A 137 -23.80 -11.11 -35.82
N ALA A 138 -23.49 -10.81 -37.08
CA ALA A 138 -24.43 -10.93 -38.19
C ALA A 138 -24.93 -12.37 -38.37
N LEU A 139 -24.06 -13.36 -38.14
CA LEU A 139 -24.40 -14.78 -38.17
C LEU A 139 -25.14 -15.30 -36.91
N ARG A 140 -25.41 -14.44 -35.92
CA ARG A 140 -26.02 -14.81 -34.62
C ARG A 140 -25.28 -15.92 -33.86
N VAL A 141 -23.98 -16.10 -34.14
CA VAL A 141 -23.14 -17.09 -33.44
C VAL A 141 -22.86 -16.65 -32.00
N ILE A 142 -22.83 -15.33 -31.77
CA ILE A 142 -22.52 -14.70 -30.49
C ILE A 142 -23.51 -13.56 -30.26
N ASN A 143 -24.02 -13.42 -29.03
CA ASN A 143 -24.77 -12.23 -28.67
C ASN A 143 -23.81 -11.13 -28.19
N PRO A 144 -24.06 -9.85 -28.54
CA PRO A 144 -23.19 -8.75 -28.11
C PRO A 144 -23.10 -8.61 -26.58
N LYS A 145 -24.16 -9.01 -25.85
CA LYS A 145 -24.18 -9.04 -24.38
C LYS A 145 -23.32 -10.14 -23.77
N ASP A 146 -23.05 -11.22 -24.50
CA ASP A 146 -22.24 -12.33 -24.00
C ASP A 146 -20.74 -11.98 -24.11
N VAL A 147 -20.37 -11.11 -25.03
CA VAL A 147 -18.97 -10.71 -25.27
C VAL A 147 -18.37 -9.94 -24.09
N SER A 148 -19.15 -9.05 -23.44
CA SER A 148 -18.67 -8.33 -22.24
C SER A 148 -18.33 -9.29 -21.11
N TYR A 149 -19.20 -10.27 -20.86
CA TYR A 149 -19.00 -11.30 -19.83
C TYR A 149 -17.79 -12.19 -20.13
N VAL A 150 -17.66 -12.66 -21.37
CA VAL A 150 -16.55 -13.54 -21.76
C VAL A 150 -15.21 -12.84 -21.58
N ILE A 151 -15.09 -11.60 -22.07
CA ILE A 151 -13.85 -10.84 -21.91
C ILE A 151 -13.59 -10.52 -20.44
N GLU A 152 -14.61 -10.22 -19.65
CA GLU A 152 -14.43 -10.03 -18.21
C GLU A 152 -13.86 -11.30 -17.54
N SER A 153 -14.45 -12.47 -17.78
CA SER A 153 -14.01 -13.73 -17.17
C SER A 153 -12.58 -14.11 -17.56
N GLU A 154 -12.23 -13.97 -18.85
CA GLU A 154 -10.88 -14.27 -19.35
C GLU A 154 -9.86 -13.22 -18.89
N ALA A 155 -10.25 -11.95 -18.80
CA ALA A 155 -9.39 -10.91 -18.28
C ALA A 155 -9.09 -11.11 -16.78
N ARG A 156 -10.09 -11.54 -15.98
CA ARG A 156 -9.87 -11.93 -14.57
C ARG A 156 -8.92 -13.12 -14.48
N SER A 157 -9.18 -14.18 -15.24
CA SER A 157 -8.29 -15.35 -15.29
C SER A 157 -6.86 -14.98 -15.67
N ALA A 158 -6.68 -14.09 -16.66
CA ALA A 158 -5.36 -13.59 -17.04
C ALA A 158 -4.67 -12.76 -15.93
N LEU A 159 -5.44 -12.02 -15.12
CA LEU A 159 -4.91 -11.31 -13.95
C LEU A 159 -4.44 -12.29 -12.87
N ASP A 160 -5.20 -13.35 -12.61
CA ASP A 160 -4.82 -14.41 -11.67
C ASP A 160 -3.55 -15.14 -12.15
N GLU A 161 -3.35 -15.28 -13.46
CA GLU A 161 -2.13 -15.80 -14.08
C GLU A 161 -0.96 -14.79 -14.16
N ASN A 162 -1.09 -13.59 -13.58
CA ASN A 162 -0.11 -12.49 -13.62
C ASN A 162 0.19 -11.92 -15.03
N ARG A 163 -0.70 -12.13 -16.00
CA ARG A 163 -0.59 -11.68 -17.41
C ARG A 163 -1.38 -10.40 -17.67
N LEU A 164 -0.95 -9.31 -17.03
CA LEU A 164 -1.56 -7.97 -17.18
C LEU A 164 -1.67 -7.47 -18.63
N ASP A 165 -0.63 -7.69 -19.45
CA ASP A 165 -0.63 -7.16 -20.82
C ASP A 165 -1.77 -7.77 -21.64
N LYS A 166 -2.08 -9.05 -21.40
CA LYS A 166 -3.21 -9.73 -22.03
C LYS A 166 -4.54 -9.17 -21.55
N SER A 167 -4.72 -8.92 -20.25
CA SER A 167 -5.97 -8.34 -19.74
C SER A 167 -6.22 -6.93 -20.29
N ILE A 168 -5.16 -6.11 -20.39
CA ILE A 168 -5.21 -4.77 -20.99
C ILE A 168 -5.59 -4.85 -22.48
N GLN A 169 -4.97 -5.77 -23.23
CA GLN A 169 -5.29 -5.99 -24.65
C GLN A 169 -6.76 -6.39 -24.83
N MET A 170 -7.26 -7.34 -24.03
CA MET A 170 -8.66 -7.78 -24.10
C MET A 170 -9.66 -6.63 -23.83
N ILE A 171 -9.35 -5.74 -22.89
CA ILE A 171 -10.19 -4.56 -22.59
C ILE A 171 -10.12 -3.53 -23.72
N SER A 172 -8.93 -3.31 -24.27
CA SER A 172 -8.76 -2.40 -25.40
C SER A 172 -9.56 -2.88 -26.62
N MET A 173 -9.63 -4.20 -26.83
CA MET A 173 -10.45 -4.83 -27.87
C MET A 173 -11.94 -4.52 -27.70
N LEU A 174 -12.48 -4.66 -26.48
CA LEU A 174 -13.87 -4.28 -26.20
C LEU A 174 -14.16 -2.81 -26.48
N SER A 175 -13.24 -1.92 -26.10
CA SER A 175 -13.41 -0.48 -26.34
C SER A 175 -13.54 -0.15 -27.83
N MET A 176 -12.87 -0.92 -28.69
CA MET A 176 -12.88 -0.73 -30.13
C MET A 176 -14.10 -1.37 -30.80
N SER A 177 -14.54 -2.53 -30.31
CA SER A 177 -15.66 -3.29 -30.88
C SER A 177 -17.04 -2.84 -30.40
N CYS A 178 -17.14 -2.31 -29.18
CA CYS A 178 -18.42 -1.99 -28.53
C CYS A 178 -18.57 -0.48 -28.29
N ARG A 179 -18.51 0.34 -29.35
CA ARG A 179 -18.63 1.81 -29.26
C ARG A 179 -19.97 2.31 -28.70
N SER A 180 -20.99 1.46 -28.59
CA SER A 180 -22.36 1.86 -28.23
C SER A 180 -22.95 1.16 -27.00
N VAL A 181 -22.26 0.17 -26.40
CA VAL A 181 -22.82 -0.58 -25.26
C VAL A 181 -22.38 0.09 -23.96
N ALA A 182 -23.35 0.46 -23.12
CA ALA A 182 -23.07 0.94 -21.78
C ALA A 182 -22.29 -0.14 -21.02
N LEU A 183 -21.07 0.20 -20.58
CA LEU A 183 -20.21 -0.71 -19.85
C LEU A 183 -20.89 -1.17 -18.56
N ASP A 184 -20.98 -2.49 -18.39
CA ASP A 184 -21.55 -3.17 -17.24
C ASP A 184 -20.80 -2.78 -15.94
N PRO A 185 -21.48 -2.73 -14.77
CA PRO A 185 -20.85 -2.36 -13.50
C PRO A 185 -19.66 -3.25 -13.14
N VAL A 186 -19.77 -4.54 -13.48
CA VAL A 186 -18.72 -5.53 -13.21
C VAL A 186 -17.45 -5.27 -14.04
N PHE A 187 -17.63 -4.72 -15.24
CA PHE A 187 -16.50 -4.32 -16.09
C PHE A 187 -15.76 -3.10 -15.56
N HIS A 188 -16.49 -2.13 -14.97
CA HIS A 188 -15.84 -1.01 -14.28
C HIS A 188 -15.02 -1.49 -13.08
N GLN A 189 -15.50 -2.51 -12.37
CA GLN A 189 -14.76 -3.13 -11.28
C GLN A 189 -13.46 -3.79 -11.78
N LEU A 190 -13.53 -4.55 -12.88
CA LEU A 190 -12.35 -5.15 -13.51
C LEU A 190 -11.27 -4.11 -13.85
N ILE A 191 -11.66 -2.96 -14.42
CA ILE A 191 -10.71 -1.89 -14.72
C ILE A 191 -10.07 -1.35 -13.43
N CYS A 192 -10.86 -1.16 -12.36
CA CYS A 192 -10.32 -0.73 -11.06
C CYS A 192 -9.36 -1.76 -10.47
N ASP A 193 -9.69 -3.06 -10.57
CA ASP A 193 -8.84 -4.16 -10.13
C ASP A 193 -7.49 -4.16 -10.90
N ILE A 194 -7.52 -3.88 -12.21
CA ILE A 194 -6.30 -3.75 -13.04
C ILE A 194 -5.45 -2.56 -12.62
N VAL A 195 -6.07 -1.40 -12.35
CA VAL A 195 -5.34 -0.21 -11.91
C VAL A 195 -4.71 -0.46 -10.53
N ALA A 196 -5.45 -1.07 -9.60
CA ALA A 196 -4.92 -1.44 -8.29
C ALA A 196 -3.80 -2.48 -8.39
N TYR A 197 -3.94 -3.47 -9.28
CA TYR A 197 -2.89 -4.44 -9.56
C TYR A 197 -1.64 -3.75 -10.15
N ALA A 198 -1.82 -2.86 -11.13
CA ALA A 198 -0.72 -2.12 -11.76
C ALA A 198 0.04 -1.26 -10.75
N GLU A 199 -0.66 -0.61 -9.81
CA GLU A 199 -0.04 0.11 -8.70
C GLU A 199 0.79 -0.83 -7.80
N LYS A 200 0.20 -1.97 -7.39
CA LYS A 200 0.84 -2.93 -6.48
C LYS A 200 2.11 -3.56 -7.08
N PHE A 201 2.07 -3.90 -8.36
CA PHE A 201 3.16 -4.61 -9.05
C PHE A 201 4.04 -3.69 -9.91
N ARG A 202 3.87 -2.37 -9.81
CA ARG A 202 4.63 -1.35 -10.55
C ARG A 202 4.68 -1.63 -12.06
N ARG A 203 3.52 -1.88 -12.65
CA ARG A 203 3.37 -2.10 -14.11
C ARG A 203 2.61 -0.94 -14.75
N ASP A 204 2.82 -0.76 -16.04
CA ASP A 204 2.13 0.26 -16.82
C ASP A 204 0.74 -0.18 -17.31
N LEU A 205 -0.13 0.79 -17.54
CA LEU A 205 -1.49 0.58 -18.06
C LEU A 205 -1.57 0.54 -19.60
N GLY A 206 -0.43 0.57 -20.28
CA GLY A 206 -0.33 0.40 -21.74
C GLY A 206 -1.26 1.30 -22.55
N CYS A 207 -2.13 0.69 -23.35
CA CYS A 207 -3.04 1.36 -24.29
C CYS A 207 -4.40 1.77 -23.69
N LEU A 208 -4.65 1.55 -22.39
CA LEU A 208 -5.94 1.91 -21.79
C LEU A 208 -6.19 3.42 -21.85
N SER A 209 -7.38 3.80 -22.32
CA SER A 209 -7.74 5.21 -22.46
C SER A 209 -7.96 5.86 -21.09
N LYS A 210 -7.40 7.06 -20.90
CA LYS A 210 -7.54 7.85 -19.66
C LYS A 210 -9.01 8.07 -19.28
N SER A 211 -9.85 8.32 -20.28
CA SER A 211 -11.28 8.55 -20.11
C SER A 211 -12.04 7.35 -19.55
N MET A 212 -11.66 6.15 -19.99
CA MET A 212 -12.29 4.93 -19.52
C MET A 212 -11.90 4.65 -18.07
N ILE A 213 -10.61 4.84 -17.74
CA ILE A 213 -10.10 4.69 -16.37
C ILE A 213 -10.79 5.66 -15.41
N GLU A 214 -10.88 6.93 -15.77
CA GLU A 214 -11.54 7.94 -14.94
C GLU A 214 -13.02 7.61 -14.73
N GLN A 215 -13.75 7.26 -15.80
CA GLN A 215 -15.17 6.88 -15.70
C GLN A 215 -15.40 5.62 -14.86
N SER A 216 -14.52 4.61 -14.97
CA SER A 216 -14.63 3.39 -14.19
C SER A 216 -14.35 3.64 -12.71
N LEU A 217 -13.32 4.42 -12.40
CA LEU A 217 -13.01 4.83 -11.03
C LEU A 217 -14.15 5.66 -10.44
N GLU A 218 -14.76 6.56 -11.20
CA GLU A 218 -15.90 7.36 -10.77
C GLU A 218 -17.11 6.47 -10.43
N ARG A 219 -17.47 5.53 -11.31
CA ARG A 219 -18.60 4.61 -11.06
C ARG A 219 -18.35 3.70 -9.87
N CYS A 220 -17.16 3.12 -9.75
CA CYS A 220 -16.83 2.25 -8.61
C CYS A 220 -16.77 3.06 -7.30
N SER A 221 -16.29 4.31 -7.36
CA SER A 221 -16.33 5.21 -6.21
C SER A 221 -17.77 5.56 -5.81
N ALA A 222 -18.69 5.73 -6.76
CA ALA A 222 -20.10 5.96 -6.47
C ALA A 222 -20.75 4.74 -5.79
N ASN A 223 -20.32 3.53 -6.17
CA ASN A 223 -20.75 2.27 -5.57
C ASN A 223 -20.13 2.00 -4.18
N GLY A 224 -19.15 2.81 -3.76
CA GLY A 224 -18.53 2.72 -2.43
C GLY A 224 -17.23 1.90 -2.36
N ASP A 225 -16.62 1.56 -3.49
CA ASP A 225 -15.31 0.89 -3.50
C ASP A 225 -14.21 1.81 -2.96
N LEU A 226 -13.66 1.48 -1.80
CA LEU A 226 -12.64 2.27 -1.09
C LEU A 226 -11.34 2.40 -1.89
N ASN A 227 -10.92 1.36 -2.60
CA ASN A 227 -9.69 1.39 -3.39
C ASN A 227 -9.84 2.35 -4.57
N ALA A 228 -10.97 2.25 -5.28
CA ALA A 228 -11.29 3.17 -6.37
C ALA A 228 -11.38 4.62 -5.88
N CYS A 229 -12.02 4.85 -4.72
CA CYS A 229 -12.09 6.18 -4.11
C CYS A 229 -10.71 6.76 -3.79
N HIS A 230 -9.80 5.92 -3.27
CA HIS A 230 -8.46 6.34 -2.88
C HIS A 230 -7.59 6.67 -4.10
N ILE A 231 -7.57 5.79 -5.11
CA ILE A 231 -6.83 6.00 -6.36
C ILE A 231 -7.35 7.24 -7.08
N LEU A 232 -8.67 7.39 -7.20
CA LEU A 232 -9.28 8.55 -7.83
C LEU A 232 -9.01 9.84 -7.04
N GLY A 233 -9.10 9.78 -5.71
CA GLY A 233 -8.83 10.93 -4.84
C GLY A 233 -7.38 11.42 -4.98
N ARG A 234 -6.39 10.52 -4.97
CA ARG A 234 -4.98 10.87 -5.16
C ARG A 234 -4.70 11.44 -6.54
N SER A 235 -5.20 10.80 -7.59
CA SER A 235 -4.99 11.23 -8.96
C SER A 235 -5.65 12.58 -9.26
N LEU A 236 -6.85 12.86 -8.74
CA LEU A 236 -7.49 14.19 -8.83
C LEU A 236 -6.71 15.29 -8.09
N ALA A 237 -5.92 14.94 -7.07
CA ALA A 237 -4.99 15.85 -6.40
C ALA A 237 -3.64 16.03 -7.12
N GLY A 238 -3.40 15.27 -8.20
CA GLY A 238 -2.13 15.28 -8.91
C GLY A 238 -1.04 14.42 -8.27
N TYR A 239 -1.36 13.63 -7.22
CA TYR A 239 -0.39 12.71 -6.63
C TYR A 239 -0.29 11.40 -7.42
N PRO A 240 0.92 10.87 -7.65
CA PRO A 240 1.09 9.60 -8.32
C PRO A 240 0.56 8.42 -7.48
N CYS A 241 0.03 7.41 -8.17
CA CYS A 241 -0.41 6.14 -7.60
C CYS A 241 0.70 5.09 -7.80
N GLY A 242 1.69 5.09 -6.92
CA GLY A 242 2.88 4.25 -7.06
C GLY A 242 3.72 4.69 -8.26
N HIS A 243 3.84 3.82 -9.26
CA HIS A 243 4.53 4.14 -10.52
C HIS A 243 3.66 4.94 -11.49
N LEU A 244 2.34 4.93 -11.31
CA LEU A 244 1.40 5.53 -12.25
C LEU A 244 1.27 7.04 -12.00
N PRO A 245 1.59 7.90 -12.99
CA PRO A 245 1.40 9.33 -12.84
C PRO A 245 -0.10 9.67 -12.86
N ALA A 246 -0.49 10.71 -12.11
CA ALA A 246 -1.88 11.16 -12.02
C ALA A 246 -2.49 11.47 -13.40
N ASP A 247 -1.70 12.09 -14.29
CA ASP A 247 -2.09 12.45 -15.66
C ASP A 247 -2.45 11.24 -16.53
N ARG A 248 -2.08 10.02 -16.14
CA ARG A 248 -2.47 8.80 -16.84
C ARG A 248 -3.85 8.30 -16.42
N LEU A 249 -4.28 8.62 -15.22
CA LEU A 249 -5.52 8.11 -14.63
C LEU A 249 -6.70 9.07 -14.83
N VAL A 250 -6.43 10.38 -14.82
CA VAL A 250 -7.46 11.43 -14.80
C VAL A 250 -7.18 12.48 -15.87
N ARG A 251 -8.23 13.06 -16.45
CA ARG A 251 -8.15 14.13 -17.47
C ARG A 251 -7.80 15.50 -16.88
N SER A 252 -8.36 15.84 -15.72
CA SER A 252 -8.16 17.14 -15.07
C SER A 252 -8.13 17.04 -13.55
N GLN A 253 -7.35 17.90 -12.91
CA GLN A 253 -7.27 17.95 -11.45
C GLN A 253 -8.54 18.58 -10.86
N ASN A 254 -9.01 18.01 -9.75
CA ASN A 254 -10.14 18.53 -9.00
C ASN A 254 -9.95 18.30 -7.50
N LEU A 255 -9.36 19.30 -6.84
CA LEU A 255 -9.01 19.22 -5.42
C LEU A 255 -10.23 19.03 -4.51
N ARG A 256 -11.37 19.66 -4.81
CA ARG A 256 -12.58 19.54 -3.98
C ARG A 256 -13.13 18.12 -4.01
N LYS A 257 -13.22 17.53 -5.20
CA LYS A 257 -13.65 16.14 -5.38
C LYS A 257 -12.64 15.17 -4.75
N SER A 258 -11.34 15.45 -4.89
CA SER A 258 -10.28 14.68 -4.26
C SER A 258 -10.43 14.63 -2.73
N VAL A 259 -10.56 15.78 -2.06
CA VAL A 259 -10.72 15.84 -0.60
C VAL A 259 -11.97 15.09 -0.14
N ALA A 260 -13.11 15.23 -0.84
CA ALA A 260 -14.33 14.50 -0.49
C ALA A 260 -14.14 12.98 -0.58
N LEU A 261 -13.50 12.49 -1.65
CA LEU A 261 -13.23 11.07 -1.83
C LEU A 261 -12.23 10.53 -0.80
N LEU A 262 -11.14 11.26 -0.57
CA LEU A 262 -10.12 10.86 0.40
C LEU A 262 -10.65 10.88 1.83
N LEU A 263 -11.49 11.85 2.19
CA LEU A 263 -12.13 11.91 3.51
C LEU A 263 -13.05 10.70 3.73
N ARG A 264 -13.85 10.32 2.73
CA ARG A 264 -14.64 9.09 2.78
C ARG A 264 -13.78 7.83 2.96
N CYS A 265 -12.63 7.74 2.28
CA CYS A 265 -11.70 6.62 2.45
C CYS A 265 -11.10 6.58 3.86
N ALA A 266 -10.73 7.75 4.37
CA ALA A 266 -10.08 7.91 5.64
C ALA A 266 -11.01 7.56 6.80
N ASP A 267 -12.29 7.97 6.72
CA ASP A 267 -13.34 7.61 7.67
C ASP A 267 -13.72 6.12 7.59
N ALA A 268 -13.59 5.50 6.40
CA ALA A 268 -13.78 4.06 6.23
C ALA A 268 -12.60 3.20 6.74
N GLY A 269 -11.54 3.81 7.29
CA GLY A 269 -10.42 3.12 7.93
C GLY A 269 -9.13 3.05 7.10
N MET A 270 -9.07 3.67 5.92
CA MET A 270 -7.84 3.73 5.14
C MET A 270 -6.88 4.79 5.71
N SER A 271 -5.93 4.36 6.53
CA SER A 271 -5.05 5.26 7.30
C SER A 271 -4.24 6.23 6.43
N ILE A 272 -3.71 5.75 5.30
CA ILE A 272 -2.84 6.56 4.42
C ILE A 272 -3.59 7.74 3.77
N ALA A 273 -4.92 7.65 3.65
CA ALA A 273 -5.74 8.73 3.12
C ALA A 273 -5.68 9.99 4.00
N TRP A 274 -5.53 9.84 5.32
CA TRP A 274 -5.33 10.97 6.24
C TRP A 274 -4.05 11.74 5.93
N LEU A 275 -2.98 11.06 5.53
CA LEU A 275 -1.72 11.71 5.15
C LEU A 275 -1.86 12.47 3.83
N HIS A 276 -2.57 11.91 2.85
CA HIS A 276 -2.85 12.61 1.59
C HIS A 276 -3.72 13.85 1.82
N LEU A 277 -4.73 13.77 2.68
CA LEU A 277 -5.54 14.93 3.08
C LEU A 277 -4.70 16.02 3.76
N PHE A 278 -3.77 15.64 4.64
CA PHE A 278 -2.85 16.58 5.26
C PHE A 278 -2.08 17.38 4.21
N ARG A 279 -1.45 16.72 3.23
CA ARG A 279 -0.66 17.38 2.18
C ARG A 279 -1.49 18.37 1.36
N ILE A 280 -2.73 17.99 1.00
CA ILE A 280 -3.63 18.88 0.25
C ILE A 280 -4.01 20.10 1.10
N CYS A 281 -4.41 19.88 2.36
CA CYS A 281 -4.88 20.94 3.23
C CYS A 281 -3.76 21.84 3.78
N SER A 282 -2.50 21.36 3.84
CA SER A 282 -1.35 22.14 4.27
C SER A 282 -0.86 23.13 3.21
N ASP A 283 -1.13 22.85 1.93
CA ASP A 283 -0.70 23.70 0.83
C ASP A 283 -1.52 24.99 0.78
N TYR A 284 -0.93 26.09 1.24
CA TYR A 284 -1.56 27.42 1.27
C TYR A 284 -1.95 27.96 -0.12
N ARG A 285 -1.40 27.39 -1.19
CA ARG A 285 -1.72 27.74 -2.59
C ARG A 285 -2.97 27.02 -3.10
N SER A 286 -3.41 25.97 -2.41
CA SER A 286 -4.54 25.17 -2.82
C SER A 286 -5.86 25.87 -2.49
N SER A 287 -6.90 25.62 -3.29
CA SER A 287 -8.24 26.16 -3.03
C SER A 287 -8.96 25.49 -1.86
N VAL A 288 -8.36 24.44 -1.27
CA VAL A 288 -8.88 23.65 -0.15
C VAL A 288 -7.94 23.75 1.06
N ALA A 289 -7.06 24.75 1.06
CA ALA A 289 -6.12 25.00 2.14
C ALA A 289 -6.87 25.24 3.46
N ASN A 290 -6.57 24.43 4.46
CA ASN A 290 -7.14 24.59 5.79
C ASN A 290 -6.16 24.07 6.84
N PRO A 291 -5.48 24.94 7.60
CA PRO A 291 -4.45 24.52 8.55
C PRO A 291 -5.01 23.72 9.74
N THR A 292 -6.25 24.00 10.17
CA THR A 292 -6.87 23.24 11.28
C THR A 292 -7.21 21.82 10.85
N MET A 293 -7.77 21.68 9.64
CA MET A 293 -8.05 20.37 9.05
C MET A 293 -6.76 19.60 8.77
N ALA A 294 -5.70 20.27 8.29
CA ALA A 294 -4.40 19.65 8.07
C ALA A 294 -3.85 19.05 9.38
N LYS A 295 -3.82 19.82 10.48
CA LYS A 295 -3.36 19.31 11.78
C LYS A 295 -4.19 18.13 12.28
N PHE A 296 -5.52 18.21 12.16
CA PHE A 296 -6.43 17.11 12.52
C PHE A 296 -6.15 15.83 11.71
N CYS A 297 -6.00 15.95 10.40
CA CYS A 297 -5.67 14.80 9.53
C CYS A 297 -4.32 14.20 9.90
N LEU A 298 -3.33 15.03 10.18
CA LEU A 298 -2.00 14.59 10.57
C LEU A 298 -2.01 13.84 11.91
N GLU A 299 -2.75 14.33 12.90
CA GLU A 299 -2.93 13.65 14.18
C GLU A 299 -3.59 12.28 14.03
N LYS A 300 -4.62 12.15 13.17
CA LYS A 300 -5.23 10.86 12.86
C LYS A 300 -4.25 9.92 12.15
N ALA A 301 -3.51 10.41 11.16
CA ALA A 301 -2.51 9.63 10.45
C ALA A 301 -1.40 9.11 11.39
N ALA A 302 -0.92 9.97 12.30
CA ALA A 302 0.08 9.61 13.30
C ALA A 302 -0.45 8.58 14.31
N LYS A 303 -1.71 8.70 14.75
CA LYS A 303 -2.37 7.70 15.62
C LYS A 303 -2.46 6.32 14.96
N HIS A 304 -2.54 6.25 13.64
CA HIS A 304 -2.49 4.99 12.87
C HIS A 304 -1.06 4.50 12.58
N GLY A 305 -0.04 5.15 13.13
CA GLY A 305 1.35 4.69 13.10
C GLY A 305 2.10 5.01 11.81
N ILE A 306 1.56 5.87 10.94
CA ILE A 306 2.21 6.26 9.69
C ILE A 306 3.47 7.06 10.01
N VAL A 307 4.62 6.53 9.59
CA VAL A 307 5.97 7.04 9.93
C VAL A 307 6.12 8.52 9.57
N GLU A 308 5.78 8.88 8.34
CA GLU A 308 5.88 10.26 7.85
C GLU A 308 4.97 11.22 8.63
N ALA A 309 3.75 10.77 8.99
CA ALA A 309 2.83 11.58 9.78
C ALA A 309 3.32 11.80 11.21
N GLU A 310 3.87 10.77 11.86
CA GLU A 310 4.49 10.89 13.19
C GLU A 310 5.65 11.89 13.16
N ARG A 311 6.50 11.82 12.13
CA ARG A 311 7.61 12.75 11.95
C ARG A 311 7.11 14.19 11.80
N CYS A 312 6.20 14.43 10.84
CA CYS A 312 5.66 15.76 10.59
C CYS A 312 4.93 16.33 11.82
N LEU A 313 4.16 15.51 12.53
CA LEU A 313 3.48 15.93 13.76
C LEU A 313 4.48 16.29 14.86
N GLY A 314 5.51 15.47 15.06
CA GLY A 314 6.59 15.73 16.01
C GLY A 314 7.29 17.07 15.73
N ILE A 315 7.57 17.36 14.46
CA ILE A 315 8.17 18.64 14.02
C ILE A 315 7.25 19.82 14.33
N ILE A 316 5.95 19.73 14.01
CA ILE A 316 4.97 20.80 14.28
C ILE A 316 4.90 21.08 15.78
N ILE A 317 4.79 20.03 16.61
CA ILE A 317 4.73 20.16 18.06
C ILE A 317 6.02 20.80 18.59
N LEU A 318 7.20 20.37 18.13
CA LEU A 318 8.47 20.96 18.55
C LEU A 318 8.55 22.43 18.14
N ARG A 319 8.14 22.79 16.93
CA ARG A 319 8.15 24.18 16.46
C ARG A 319 7.23 25.09 17.29
N GLU A 320 6.08 24.57 17.70
CA GLU A 320 5.07 25.28 18.50
C GLU A 320 5.35 25.24 20.02
N SER A 321 6.23 24.34 20.47
CA SER A 321 6.49 24.12 21.90
C SER A 321 7.19 25.30 22.58
N LEU A 322 6.58 25.74 23.68
CA LEU A 322 7.18 26.66 24.66
C LEU A 322 7.54 25.91 25.97
N ASP A 323 6.85 24.82 26.24
CA ASP A 323 6.98 24.01 27.46
C ASP A 323 7.77 22.73 27.24
N ILE A 324 8.34 22.22 28.33
CA ILE A 324 9.16 21.00 28.31
C ILE A 324 8.33 19.75 27.95
N ASP A 325 7.06 19.69 28.40
CA ASP A 325 6.19 18.54 28.18
C ASP A 325 5.77 18.44 26.71
N SER A 326 5.44 19.59 26.12
CA SER A 326 5.20 19.71 24.67
C SER A 326 6.45 19.31 23.87
N MET A 327 7.65 19.74 24.29
CA MET A 327 8.88 19.27 23.65
C MET A 327 9.08 17.76 23.80
N ALA A 328 8.83 17.21 24.99
CA ALA A 328 8.97 15.78 25.26
C ALA A 328 8.01 14.93 24.40
N THR A 329 6.77 15.39 24.21
CA THR A 329 5.80 14.70 23.33
C THR A 329 6.22 14.76 21.86
N GLY A 330 6.67 15.91 21.36
CA GLY A 330 7.19 16.04 20.00
C GLY A 330 8.45 15.19 19.78
N MET A 331 9.34 15.14 20.77
CA MET A 331 10.55 14.32 20.74
C MET A 331 10.22 12.82 20.70
N LYS A 332 9.24 12.38 21.49
CA LYS A 332 8.77 10.99 21.49
C LYS A 332 8.31 10.53 20.10
N LEU A 333 7.57 11.39 19.37
CA LEU A 333 7.10 11.10 18.01
C LEU A 333 8.22 11.09 16.98
N LEU A 334 9.20 12.00 17.10
CA LEU A 334 10.40 11.96 16.26
C LEU A 334 11.22 10.70 16.52
N HIS A 335 11.35 10.28 17.78
CA HIS A 335 12.06 9.05 18.12
C HIS A 335 11.35 7.81 17.60
N SER A 336 10.00 7.74 17.69
CA SER A 336 9.24 6.61 17.13
C SER A 336 9.39 6.51 15.62
N SER A 337 9.32 7.63 14.90
CA SER A 337 9.51 7.65 13.44
C SER A 337 10.94 7.26 13.02
N ALA A 338 11.96 7.74 13.74
CA ALA A 338 13.35 7.34 13.50
C ALA A 338 13.57 5.84 13.76
N HIS A 339 12.97 5.28 14.81
CA HIS A 339 13.06 3.85 15.11
C HIS A 339 12.41 2.98 14.03
N LYS A 340 11.36 3.48 13.37
CA LYS A 340 10.71 2.83 12.22
C LYS A 340 11.49 2.99 10.90
N GLY A 341 12.67 3.62 10.92
CA GLY A 341 13.58 3.71 9.77
C GLY A 341 13.56 5.03 9.01
N ASP A 342 12.89 6.09 9.52
CA ASP A 342 12.91 7.40 8.89
C ASP A 342 14.29 8.09 9.07
N SER A 343 14.99 8.26 7.95
CA SER A 343 16.32 8.89 7.93
C SER A 343 16.27 10.37 8.29
N LEU A 344 15.23 11.11 7.86
CA LEU A 344 15.06 12.53 8.18
C LEU A 344 14.73 12.72 9.66
N ALA A 345 13.92 11.82 10.24
CA ALA A 345 13.69 11.84 11.68
C ALA A 345 15.02 11.64 12.44
N LYS A 346 15.86 10.68 12.00
CA LYS A 346 17.16 10.42 12.62
C LYS A 346 18.11 11.63 12.53
N THR A 347 18.20 12.30 11.39
CA THR A 347 19.04 13.51 11.25
C THR A 347 18.56 14.64 12.16
N LEU A 348 17.23 14.83 12.26
CA LEU A 348 16.64 15.82 13.16
C LEU A 348 16.93 15.49 14.63
N LEU A 349 16.85 14.22 15.06
CA LEU A 349 17.21 13.83 16.43
C LEU A 349 18.67 14.15 16.76
N CYS A 350 19.60 13.87 15.84
CA CYS A 350 21.01 14.20 16.03
C CYS A 350 21.25 15.69 16.25
N SER A 351 20.43 16.57 15.66
CA SER A 351 20.56 18.03 15.82
C SER A 351 20.26 18.54 17.25
N PHE A 352 19.65 17.72 18.11
CA PHE A 352 19.40 18.06 19.52
C PHE A 352 20.54 17.66 20.46
N VAL A 353 21.46 16.81 20.00
CA VAL A 353 22.63 16.37 20.78
C VAL A 353 23.79 17.33 20.50
N LEU A 354 24.39 17.87 21.57
CA LEU A 354 25.51 18.78 21.44
C LEU A 354 26.80 18.01 21.18
N PRO A 355 27.72 18.53 20.36
CA PRO A 355 28.98 17.85 20.08
C PRO A 355 29.85 17.78 21.35
N VAL A 356 30.56 16.66 21.48
CA VAL A 356 31.57 16.38 22.51
C VAL A 356 32.90 16.15 21.81
N SER A 357 34.00 16.65 22.40
CA SER A 357 35.33 16.51 21.82
C SER A 357 36.01 15.18 22.19
N GLY A 358 37.08 14.83 21.50
CA GLY A 358 37.89 13.64 21.78
C GLY A 358 37.37 12.34 21.17
N LEU A 359 38.25 11.36 21.04
CA LEU A 359 37.95 10.03 20.51
C LEU A 359 37.08 9.23 21.49
N GLU A 360 36.22 8.36 20.97
CA GLU A 360 35.36 7.51 21.81
C GLU A 360 36.17 6.48 22.61
N GLU A 361 37.24 5.95 22.03
CA GLU A 361 38.12 4.96 22.66
C GLU A 361 38.81 5.51 23.92
N ASP A 362 39.41 6.70 23.83
CA ASP A 362 40.07 7.36 24.96
C ASP A 362 39.09 7.64 26.11
N ALA A 363 37.88 8.05 25.78
CA ALA A 363 36.84 8.33 26.76
C ALA A 363 36.34 7.05 27.43
N GLU A 364 36.10 5.97 26.68
CA GLU A 364 35.62 4.71 27.23
C GLU A 364 36.69 4.07 28.14
N ALA A 365 37.97 4.11 27.75
CA ALA A 365 39.08 3.63 28.57
C ALA A 365 39.13 4.35 29.93
N ALA A 366 39.06 5.68 29.91
CA ALA A 366 39.03 6.48 31.13
C ALA A 366 37.75 6.23 31.98
N ILE A 367 36.60 6.00 31.35
CA ILE A 367 35.36 5.64 32.05
C ILE A 367 35.50 4.30 32.75
N LEU A 368 36.12 3.29 32.11
CA LEU A 368 36.35 1.97 32.71
C LEU A 368 37.25 2.06 33.95
N GLU A 369 38.31 2.86 33.90
CA GLU A 369 39.17 3.10 35.06
C GLU A 369 38.41 3.80 36.20
N ILE A 370 37.62 4.83 35.88
CA ILE A 370 36.79 5.54 36.88
C ILE A 370 35.70 4.62 37.44
N GLN A 371 35.16 3.70 36.65
CA GLN A 371 34.12 2.75 37.05
C GLN A 371 34.60 1.81 38.16
N SER A 372 35.88 1.45 38.16
CA SER A 372 36.49 0.63 39.22
C SER A 372 36.51 1.31 40.59
N VAL A 373 36.59 2.64 40.63
CA VAL A 373 36.65 3.44 41.87
C VAL A 373 35.27 3.97 42.25
N THR A 374 34.53 4.49 41.27
CA THR A 374 33.24 5.15 41.45
C THR A 374 32.28 4.83 40.30
N PRO A 375 31.48 3.75 40.41
CA PRO A 375 30.61 3.31 39.32
C PRO A 375 29.54 4.34 38.96
N MET A 376 28.98 5.04 39.94
CA MET A 376 27.92 6.04 39.73
C MET A 376 28.43 7.26 38.95
N LEU A 377 29.63 7.74 39.30
CA LEU A 377 30.27 8.86 38.59
C LEU A 377 30.65 8.45 37.16
N ALA A 378 31.20 7.24 36.97
CA ALA A 378 31.50 6.71 35.65
C ALA A 378 30.25 6.64 34.76
N MET A 379 29.12 6.20 35.31
CA MET A 379 27.86 6.17 34.57
C MET A 379 27.38 7.57 34.17
N ARG A 380 27.53 8.58 35.04
CA ARG A 380 27.25 9.99 34.67
C ARG A 380 28.14 10.48 33.53
N LEU A 381 29.41 10.10 33.50
CA LEU A 381 30.33 10.46 32.41
C LEU A 381 29.93 9.77 31.10
N ARG A 382 29.53 8.49 31.17
CA ARG A 382 29.04 7.73 30.01
C ARG A 382 27.78 8.36 29.43
N LEU A 383 26.80 8.70 30.28
CA LEU A 383 25.61 9.45 29.87
C LEU A 383 25.95 10.85 29.34
N ALA A 384 26.92 11.54 29.94
CA ALA A 384 27.35 12.86 29.49
C ALA A 384 27.86 12.86 28.06
N ARG A 385 28.67 11.85 27.73
CA ARG A 385 29.20 11.69 26.38
C ARG A 385 28.11 11.24 25.41
N ALA A 386 27.32 10.23 25.76
CA ALA A 386 26.27 9.69 24.89
C ALA A 386 25.18 10.71 24.51
N PHE A 387 24.84 11.64 25.41
CA PHE A 387 23.77 12.61 25.22
C PHE A 387 24.26 14.06 25.01
N GLY A 388 25.58 14.29 24.91
CA GLY A 388 26.11 15.64 24.72
C GLY A 388 25.73 16.60 25.85
N LEU A 389 25.92 16.16 27.09
CA LEU A 389 25.60 16.94 28.28
C LEU A 389 26.72 17.90 28.64
N THR A 390 26.35 19.04 29.22
CA THR A 390 27.33 19.87 29.91
C THR A 390 27.73 19.27 31.25
N LYS A 391 28.89 19.69 31.77
CA LYS A 391 29.36 19.28 33.11
C LYS A 391 28.33 19.52 34.21
N LEU A 392 27.63 20.65 34.15
CA LEU A 392 26.60 20.97 35.13
C LEU A 392 25.42 20.01 35.03
N GLU A 393 24.88 19.82 33.82
CA GLU A 393 23.74 18.92 33.57
C GLU A 393 24.03 17.48 34.03
N ALA A 394 25.18 16.92 33.61
CA ALA A 394 25.58 15.56 33.95
C ALA A 394 25.78 15.33 35.46
N LEU A 395 26.35 16.32 36.16
CA LEU A 395 26.61 16.22 37.60
C LEU A 395 25.41 16.62 38.45
N SER A 396 24.43 17.35 37.93
CA SER A 396 23.27 17.79 38.71
C SER A 396 22.03 16.92 38.51
N MET A 397 21.93 16.18 37.41
CA MET A 397 20.72 15.44 37.06
C MET A 397 20.35 14.36 38.08
N ASN A 398 19.05 14.17 38.27
CA ASN A 398 18.47 13.03 38.98
C ASN A 398 18.14 11.95 37.96
N ILE A 399 18.96 10.90 37.90
CA ILE A 399 18.86 9.89 36.83
C ILE A 399 17.52 9.14 36.89
N THR A 400 17.00 8.87 38.09
CA THR A 400 15.72 8.18 38.29
C THR A 400 14.52 8.93 37.71
N THR A 401 14.52 10.27 37.75
CA THR A 401 13.39 11.08 37.26
C THR A 401 13.55 11.57 35.82
N THR A 402 14.78 11.58 35.29
CA THR A 402 15.12 12.18 33.99
C THR A 402 15.04 11.19 32.83
N ILE A 403 15.19 9.89 33.07
CA ILE A 403 15.15 8.87 32.02
C ILE A 403 13.74 8.72 31.43
N ARG A 404 13.66 8.61 30.11
CA ARG A 404 12.47 8.28 29.33
C ARG A 404 12.82 7.19 28.31
N PRO A 405 11.84 6.42 27.81
CA PRO A 405 12.10 5.32 26.86
C PRO A 405 12.63 5.77 25.48
N TRP A 406 12.78 7.07 25.25
CA TRP A 406 13.30 7.65 24.00
C TRP A 406 14.51 8.57 24.23
N GLY A 407 14.92 8.80 25.48
CA GLY A 407 15.96 9.79 25.81
C GLY A 407 15.93 10.33 27.24
N LEU A 408 16.38 11.56 27.40
CA LEU A 408 16.48 12.28 28.68
C LEU A 408 15.63 13.55 28.68
N VAL A 409 14.96 13.80 29.81
CA VAL A 409 14.27 15.06 30.12
C VAL A 409 14.94 15.68 31.34
N LEU A 410 15.69 16.76 31.13
CA LEU A 410 16.34 17.51 32.19
C LEU A 410 15.40 18.60 32.68
N GLU A 411 14.93 18.46 33.91
CA GLU A 411 14.13 19.47 34.58
C GLU A 411 14.96 20.69 34.98
N LYS A 412 14.27 21.75 35.38
CA LYS A 412 14.92 22.97 35.85
C LYS A 412 15.79 22.67 37.07
N ASN A 413 17.08 22.97 36.97
CA ASN A 413 18.02 22.71 38.05
C ASN A 413 17.84 23.72 39.20
N THR A 414 17.24 23.27 40.31
CA THR A 414 17.01 24.10 41.51
C THR A 414 18.29 24.46 42.26
N LEU A 415 19.39 23.73 42.03
CA LEU A 415 20.69 23.95 42.69
C LEU A 415 21.48 25.14 42.10
N VAL A 416 21.02 25.72 40.99
CA VAL A 416 21.72 26.79 40.27
C VAL A 416 20.87 28.06 40.22
N ALA A 417 21.33 29.12 40.90
CA ALA A 417 20.63 30.41 40.96
C ALA A 417 20.60 31.16 39.61
N LYS A 418 21.57 30.90 38.71
CA LYS A 418 21.62 31.54 37.39
C LYS A 418 20.58 30.93 36.45
N GLY A 419 19.49 31.67 36.18
CA GLY A 419 18.33 31.22 35.40
C GLY A 419 18.67 30.54 34.07
N LYS A 420 19.50 31.14 33.22
CA LYS A 420 19.88 30.55 31.92
C LYS A 420 20.65 29.23 32.03
N LEU A 421 21.33 28.97 33.14
CA LEU A 421 22.05 27.71 33.34
C LEU A 421 21.18 26.63 33.96
N SER A 422 20.11 27.01 34.66
CA SER A 422 19.15 26.08 35.25
C SER A 422 18.00 25.71 34.32
N GLU A 423 17.89 26.32 33.14
CA GLU A 423 16.85 26.01 32.17
C GLU A 423 16.80 24.51 31.79
N PRO A 424 15.58 23.96 31.66
CA PRO A 424 15.39 22.57 31.30
C PRO A 424 15.79 22.26 29.86
N ARG A 425 15.99 20.98 29.55
CA ARG A 425 16.36 20.51 28.20
C ARG A 425 15.86 19.10 27.94
N VAL A 426 15.37 18.88 26.71
CA VAL A 426 15.00 17.55 26.21
C VAL A 426 16.08 17.06 25.27
N ILE A 427 16.53 15.80 25.42
CA ILE A 427 17.64 15.24 24.65
C ILE A 427 17.28 13.81 24.22
N PRO A 428 17.21 13.52 22.92
CA PRO A 428 16.90 12.17 22.44
C PRO A 428 18.09 11.23 22.50
N ALA A 429 17.81 9.93 22.54
CA ALA A 429 18.80 8.92 22.22
C ALA A 429 18.96 8.84 20.69
N THR A 430 20.18 8.97 20.20
CA THR A 430 20.49 8.97 18.75
C THR A 430 21.05 7.63 18.26
N SER A 431 21.53 6.79 19.18
CA SER A 431 22.16 5.51 18.90
C SER A 431 21.64 4.41 19.83
N THR A 432 21.81 3.16 19.40
CA THR A 432 21.53 1.98 20.24
C THR A 432 22.42 1.95 21.47
N TYR A 433 23.67 2.41 21.36
CA TYR A 433 24.58 2.58 22.49
C TYR A 433 24.00 3.55 23.54
N ALA A 434 23.46 4.70 23.11
CA ALA A 434 22.85 5.66 24.03
C ALA A 434 21.64 5.07 24.77
N MET A 435 20.81 4.28 24.09
CA MET A 435 19.69 3.55 24.72
C MET A 435 20.18 2.52 25.74
N ASN A 436 21.18 1.70 25.40
CA ASN A 436 21.77 0.74 26.32
C ASN A 436 22.34 1.44 27.57
N CYS A 437 22.93 2.62 27.42
CA CYS A 437 23.41 3.40 28.55
C CYS A 437 22.28 3.84 29.48
N LEU A 438 21.10 4.18 28.96
CA LEU A 438 19.93 4.52 29.78
C LEU A 438 19.44 3.31 30.57
N ASP A 439 19.39 2.13 29.94
CA ASP A 439 18.94 0.90 30.60
C ASP A 439 19.88 0.54 31.76
N ILE A 440 21.20 0.55 31.53
CA ILE A 440 22.19 0.26 32.58
C ILE A 440 22.13 1.34 33.68
N ALA A 441 21.99 2.61 33.31
CA ALA A 441 21.86 3.70 34.28
C ALA A 441 20.59 3.55 35.14
N SER A 442 19.46 3.18 34.55
CA SER A 442 18.22 2.96 35.30
C SER A 442 18.40 1.83 36.33
N ALA A 443 18.98 0.70 35.92
CA ALA A 443 19.22 -0.43 36.80
C ALA A 443 20.15 -0.08 37.98
N LEU A 444 21.28 0.56 37.70
CA LEU A 444 22.29 0.93 38.71
C LEU A 444 21.76 1.96 39.74
N PHE A 445 21.00 2.95 39.27
CA PHE A 445 20.51 4.02 40.15
C PHE A 445 19.27 3.61 40.93
N THR A 446 18.47 2.68 40.42
CA THR A 446 17.33 2.12 41.16
C THR A 446 17.78 1.12 42.23
N SER A 447 18.74 0.23 41.94
CA SER A 447 19.25 -0.74 42.93
C SER A 447 19.88 -0.05 44.15
N ASN A 448 20.72 0.96 43.91
CA ASN A 448 21.42 1.67 44.99
C ASN A 448 20.54 2.66 45.78
N SER A 449 19.34 3.00 45.27
CA SER A 449 18.37 3.77 46.06
C SER A 449 17.74 2.94 47.19
N LEU A 450 17.70 1.62 47.03
CA LEU A 450 17.14 0.66 47.98
C LEU A 450 18.21 0.16 48.96
N GLU A 451 19.45 -0.01 48.48
CA GLU A 451 20.61 -0.42 49.27
C GLU A 451 21.48 0.80 49.58
N SER A 452 21.27 1.43 50.75
CA SER A 452 21.83 2.72 51.18
C SER A 452 23.37 2.78 51.40
N THR A 453 24.16 1.94 50.75
CA THR A 453 25.60 1.77 51.03
C THR A 453 26.52 2.71 50.23
N ILE A 454 26.08 3.26 49.09
CA ILE A 454 26.91 4.12 48.23
C ILE A 454 26.27 5.50 48.07
N PHE A 455 26.65 6.46 48.93
CA PHE A 455 26.17 7.83 48.85
C PHE A 455 26.94 8.62 47.78
N GLU A 456 26.24 9.08 46.73
CA GLU A 456 26.85 9.82 45.62
C GLU A 456 27.34 11.24 46.01
N GLY A 457 26.85 11.75 47.14
CA GLY A 457 27.23 13.05 47.69
C GLY A 457 26.61 14.25 46.94
N SER A 458 26.82 15.45 47.49
CA SER A 458 26.32 16.70 46.88
C SER A 458 26.99 16.98 45.52
N LEU A 459 26.43 17.89 44.72
CA LEU A 459 27.04 18.34 43.46
C LEU A 459 28.51 18.76 43.66
N ARG A 460 28.80 19.45 44.77
CA ARG A 460 30.16 19.89 45.11
C ARG A 460 31.08 18.70 45.35
N ALA A 461 30.64 17.71 46.12
CA ALA A 461 31.40 16.49 46.37
C ALA A 461 31.73 15.75 45.06
N ARG A 462 30.72 15.55 44.20
CA ARG A 462 30.86 14.91 42.88
C ARG A 462 31.86 15.65 41.99
N SER A 463 31.77 16.98 41.92
CA SER A 463 32.68 17.80 41.11
C SER A 463 34.14 17.75 41.60
N LEU A 464 34.35 17.68 42.91
CA LEU A 464 35.68 17.61 43.52
C LEU A 464 36.30 16.22 43.31
N GLN A 465 35.49 15.17 43.47
CA GLN A 465 35.90 13.80 43.20
C GLN A 465 36.31 13.62 41.74
N LEU A 466 35.48 14.10 40.80
CA LEU A 466 35.78 14.09 39.37
C LEU A 466 37.13 14.76 39.08
N ARG A 467 37.35 15.97 39.62
CA ARG A 467 38.61 16.71 39.39
C ARG A 467 39.83 15.93 39.86
N ARG A 468 39.77 15.31 41.05
CA ARG A 468 40.87 14.51 41.60
C ARG A 468 41.17 13.28 40.74
N LEU A 469 40.14 12.57 40.29
CA LEU A 469 40.29 11.38 39.45
C LEU A 469 40.89 11.74 38.10
N LEU A 470 40.40 12.80 37.44
CA LEU A 470 40.93 13.22 36.15
C LEU A 470 42.39 13.71 36.23
N GLN A 471 42.77 14.39 37.32
CA GLN A 471 44.17 14.75 37.57
C GLN A 471 45.05 13.51 37.74
N LYS A 472 44.58 12.49 38.45
CA LYS A 472 45.30 11.23 38.67
C LYS A 472 45.51 10.45 37.38
N LEU A 473 44.51 10.45 36.50
CA LEU A 473 44.54 9.72 35.23
C LEU A 473 45.14 10.54 34.07
N HIS A 474 45.52 11.80 34.30
CA HIS A 474 45.99 12.73 33.27
C HIS A 474 45.00 12.92 32.09
N VAL A 475 43.70 12.83 32.37
CA VAL A 475 42.63 12.91 31.37
C VAL A 475 42.01 14.32 31.35
N GLN A 476 41.77 14.87 30.15
CA GLN A 476 41.13 16.18 30.00
C GLN A 476 39.60 16.10 30.17
N GLU A 477 39.01 17.02 30.93
CA GLU A 477 37.55 17.08 31.16
C GLU A 477 36.71 17.20 29.86
N LYS A 478 37.27 17.84 28.83
CA LYS A 478 36.55 18.14 27.57
C LYS A 478 36.15 16.89 26.78
N ILE A 479 36.75 15.73 27.07
CA ILE A 479 36.40 14.49 26.39
C ILE A 479 35.05 13.91 26.87
N PHE A 480 34.52 14.35 28.00
CA PHE A 480 33.26 13.83 28.54
C PHE A 480 32.08 14.78 28.36
N PHE A 481 32.35 16.08 28.33
CA PHE A 481 31.30 17.11 28.38
C PHE A 481 31.31 17.96 27.13
N SER A 482 30.12 18.36 26.70
CA SER A 482 30.00 19.38 25.65
C SER A 482 30.47 20.74 26.15
N SER A 483 31.32 21.40 25.35
CA SER A 483 31.78 22.77 25.57
C SER A 483 30.91 23.81 24.84
N ALA A 484 29.67 23.47 24.51
CA ALA A 484 28.78 24.31 23.71
C ALA A 484 28.57 25.72 24.30
N SER A 485 28.48 26.70 23.40
CA SER A 485 28.20 28.10 23.74
C SER A 485 26.80 28.23 24.38
N SER A 486 26.49 29.39 24.98
CA SER A 486 25.13 29.59 25.51
C SER A 486 24.09 29.62 24.38
N GLN A 487 24.47 30.11 23.20
CA GLN A 487 23.58 30.21 22.04
C GLN A 487 23.21 28.84 21.47
N GLU A 488 24.19 27.93 21.37
CA GLU A 488 23.96 26.54 20.94
C GLU A 488 23.09 25.75 21.93
N ARG A 489 23.24 26.03 23.22
CA ARG A 489 22.36 25.44 24.24
C ARG A 489 20.95 25.99 24.16
N GLU A 490 20.82 27.30 23.98
CA GLU A 490 19.51 27.94 23.90
C GLU A 490 18.76 27.54 22.62
N SER A 491 19.45 27.25 21.52
CA SER A 491 18.82 26.75 20.29
C SER A 491 18.22 25.36 20.48
N THR A 492 18.87 24.46 21.24
CA THR A 492 18.36 23.09 21.49
C THR A 492 17.32 23.00 22.62
N ARG A 493 17.18 24.05 23.44
CA ARG A 493 16.22 24.10 24.56
C ARG A 493 14.85 24.65 24.20
N VAL A 494 14.77 25.49 23.19
CA VAL A 494 13.51 26.10 22.75
C VAL A 494 13.22 25.62 21.35
N GLY A 495 12.16 24.83 21.18
CA GLY A 495 11.84 24.21 19.90
C GLY A 495 11.63 25.21 18.76
N ALA A 496 11.08 26.40 19.04
CA ALA A 496 10.97 27.49 18.06
C ALA A 496 12.34 28.05 17.61
N LYS A 497 13.36 28.06 18.48
CA LYS A 497 14.72 28.49 18.13
C LYS A 497 15.45 27.40 17.36
N TRP A 498 15.31 26.15 17.79
CA TRP A 498 15.80 24.98 17.07
C TRP A 498 15.30 24.97 15.62
N ALA A 499 13.99 25.16 15.42
CA ALA A 499 13.37 25.15 14.10
C ALA A 499 13.90 26.27 13.18
N LYS A 500 14.32 27.42 13.74
CA LYS A 500 14.97 28.48 12.96
C LYS A 500 16.36 28.08 12.47
N VAL A 501 17.11 27.34 13.28
CA VAL A 501 18.44 26.83 12.91
C VAL A 501 18.33 25.74 11.84
N GLN A 502 17.37 24.82 11.99
CA GLN A 502 17.19 23.67 11.09
C GLN A 502 16.28 23.95 9.88
N LYS A 503 16.14 25.22 9.48
CA LYS A 503 15.15 25.65 8.46
C LYS A 503 15.26 24.89 7.14
N GLU A 504 16.47 24.53 6.71
CA GLU A 504 16.70 23.83 5.45
C GLU A 504 16.19 22.39 5.51
N ILE A 505 16.60 21.64 6.53
CA ILE A 505 16.13 20.26 6.77
C ILE A 505 14.61 20.23 6.95
N LEU A 506 14.05 21.24 7.63
CA LEU A 506 12.60 21.34 7.81
C LEU A 506 11.83 21.58 6.52
N LYS A 507 12.41 22.22 5.50
CA LYS A 507 11.74 22.36 4.19
C LYS A 507 11.63 21.04 3.45
N GLU A 508 12.61 20.16 3.61
CA GLU A 508 12.59 18.81 3.02
C GLU A 508 11.65 17.85 3.76
N SER A 509 11.26 18.23 4.98
CA SER A 509 10.45 17.40 5.87
C SER A 509 8.94 17.45 5.60
N PHE A 510 8.43 18.49 4.93
CA PHE A 510 7.00 18.71 4.72
C PHE A 510 6.54 18.47 3.28
#